data_AF-A0AA35TCY2-F1
#
_entry.id   AF-A0AA35TCY2-F1
#
_cell.length_a   1.000
_cell.length_b   1.000
_cell.length_c   1.000
_cell.angle_alpha   90.00
_cell.angle_beta   90.00
_cell.angle_gamma   90.00
#
_symmetry.space_group_name_H-M   'P 1'
#
loop_
_entity.id
_entity.type
_entity.pdbx_description
1 polymer ?
#
loop_
_entity_poly.entity_id
_entity_poly.type
_entity_poly.pdbx_seq_one_letter_code
_entity_poly.pdbx_strand_id
1 'polypeptide(L)'
;TWRDVQYLIAYTANPHLTAGPLTRNGAGLAVSRQYGFGVMDAEAMVTRARQWINVPPWIEHHITNVSQQEIAGVTYSATANYTADIHYLEHVIVKMSVAIPKNH
;
A
#
# COMPACT_ATOMS: atom_id res chain seq x y z
N THR A 1 15.84 -8.27 5.96
CA THR A 1 15.03 -7.81 7.11
C THR A 1 13.58 -8.23 6.91
N TRP A 2 12.68 -8.00 7.88
CA TRP A 2 11.25 -8.31 7.71
C TRP A 2 10.60 -7.51 6.57
N ARG A 3 11.06 -6.27 6.31
CA ARG A 3 10.59 -5.45 5.18
C ARG A 3 11.04 -6.02 3.84
N ASP A 4 12.29 -6.46 3.73
CA ASP A 4 12.82 -7.07 2.50
C ASP A 4 11.98 -8.27 2.05
N VAL A 5 11.50 -9.07 3.01
CA VAL A 5 10.59 -10.19 2.72
C VAL A 5 9.28 -9.69 2.09
N GLN A 6 8.70 -8.60 2.59
CA GLN A 6 7.49 -8.02 2.00
C GLN A 6 7.73 -7.53 0.57
N TYR A 7 8.86 -6.87 0.32
CA TYR A 7 9.25 -6.44 -1.02
C TYR A 7 9.45 -7.63 -1.97
N LEU A 8 10.14 -8.68 -1.53
CA LEU A 8 10.31 -9.89 -2.33
C LEU A 8 8.95 -10.48 -2.74
N ILE A 9 8.02 -10.63 -1.80
CA ILE A 9 6.66 -11.10 -2.08
C ILE A 9 5.98 -10.21 -3.14
N ALA A 10 5.99 -8.89 -2.95
CA ALA A 10 5.34 -7.96 -3.88
C ALA A 10 5.91 -8.03 -5.30
N TYR A 11 7.23 -8.21 -5.42
CA TYR A 11 7.94 -8.20 -6.69
C TYR A 11 7.96 -9.54 -7.42
N THR A 12 7.68 -10.65 -6.74
CA THR A 12 7.76 -11.99 -7.34
C THR A 12 6.43 -12.74 -7.34
N ALA A 13 5.40 -12.22 -6.67
CA ALA A 13 4.07 -12.81 -6.74
C ALA A 13 3.55 -12.86 -8.18
N ASN A 14 2.85 -13.95 -8.51
CA ASN A 14 2.20 -14.12 -9.78
C ASN A 14 0.80 -13.50 -9.74
N PRO A 15 0.54 -12.41 -10.49
CA PRO A 15 -0.75 -11.73 -10.47
C PRO A 15 -1.82 -12.46 -11.30
N HIS A 16 -1.47 -13.53 -12.05
CA HIS A 16 -2.45 -14.33 -12.77
C HIS A 16 -3.36 -15.07 -11.79
N LEU A 17 -4.49 -14.45 -11.53
CA LEU A 17 -5.56 -14.98 -10.71
C LEU A 17 -6.78 -15.17 -11.59
N THR A 18 -7.47 -16.29 -11.43
CA THR A 18 -8.73 -16.59 -12.11
C THR A 18 -9.91 -15.77 -11.56
N ALA A 19 -9.70 -14.94 -10.52
CA ALA A 19 -10.73 -14.23 -9.81
C ALA A 19 -10.38 -12.76 -9.53
N GLY A 20 -11.21 -11.85 -10.07
CA GLY A 20 -11.25 -10.43 -9.73
C GLY A 20 -10.42 -9.49 -10.61
N PRO A 21 -10.77 -8.18 -10.65
CA PRO A 21 -10.02 -7.19 -11.41
C PRO A 21 -8.66 -6.89 -10.76
N LEU A 22 -7.65 -6.71 -11.61
CA LEU A 22 -6.32 -6.24 -11.22
C LEU A 22 -6.18 -4.74 -11.53
N THR A 23 -5.60 -4.00 -10.59
CA THR A 23 -5.22 -2.60 -10.78
C THR A 23 -3.71 -2.46 -10.69
N ARG A 24 -3.09 -1.64 -11.53
CA ARG A 24 -1.66 -1.31 -11.40
C ARG A 24 -1.47 -0.19 -10.37
N ASN A 25 -0.58 -0.39 -9.41
CA ASN A 25 -0.20 0.64 -8.44
C ASN A 25 0.89 1.59 -9.01
N GLY A 26 1.28 2.60 -8.23
CA GLY A 26 2.30 3.58 -8.63
C GLY A 26 3.71 3.01 -8.84
N ALA A 27 3.99 1.80 -8.33
CA ALA A 27 5.24 1.07 -8.58
C ALA A 27 5.16 0.14 -9.82
N GLY A 28 4.03 0.16 -10.54
CA GLY A 28 3.79 -0.65 -11.74
C GLY A 28 3.37 -2.10 -11.45
N LEU A 29 3.18 -2.50 -10.19
CA LEU A 29 2.79 -3.84 -9.79
C LEU A 29 1.27 -4.02 -9.88
N ALA A 30 0.82 -5.19 -10.31
CA ALA A 30 -0.60 -5.54 -10.33
C ALA A 30 -1.06 -5.94 -8.92
N VAL A 31 -2.20 -5.40 -8.50
CA VAL A 31 -2.78 -5.62 -7.17
C VAL A 31 -4.27 -5.93 -7.30
N SER A 32 -4.68 -7.00 -6.66
CA SER A 32 -6.07 -7.36 -6.42
C SER A 32 -6.50 -6.94 -5.02
N ARG A 33 -7.72 -6.44 -4.89
CA ARG A 33 -8.33 -6.16 -3.57
C ARG A 33 -8.51 -7.44 -2.73
N GLN A 34 -8.68 -8.59 -3.38
CA GLN A 34 -8.94 -9.87 -2.71
C GLN A 34 -7.66 -10.65 -2.41
N TYR A 35 -6.66 -10.55 -3.29
CA TYR A 35 -5.48 -11.42 -3.28
C TYR A 35 -4.14 -10.68 -3.17
N GLY A 36 -4.16 -9.35 -3.00
CA GLY A 36 -2.94 -8.55 -2.96
C GLY A 36 -2.16 -8.65 -4.28
N PHE A 37 -0.85 -8.89 -4.22
CA PHE A 37 0.02 -9.02 -5.40
C PHE A 37 -0.16 -10.35 -6.16
N GLY A 38 -0.91 -11.31 -5.62
CA GLY A 38 -1.19 -12.60 -6.25
C GLY A 38 -0.60 -13.80 -5.51
N VAL A 39 -0.50 -14.92 -6.21
CA VAL A 39 0.00 -16.17 -5.63
C VAL A 39 1.50 -16.07 -5.41
N MET A 40 1.96 -16.51 -4.23
CA MET A 40 3.38 -16.54 -3.90
C MET A 40 4.12 -17.53 -4.79
N ASP A 41 5.18 -17.06 -5.46
CA ASP A 41 6.10 -17.88 -6.23
C ASP A 41 7.39 -18.09 -5.44
N ALA A 42 7.52 -19.27 -4.83
CA ALA A 42 8.66 -19.60 -3.98
C ALA A 42 9.99 -19.62 -4.76
N GLU A 43 9.98 -20.11 -6.01
CA GLU A 43 11.18 -20.17 -6.86
C GLU A 43 11.65 -18.76 -7.23
N ALA A 44 10.72 -17.90 -7.65
CA ALA A 44 11.03 -16.52 -7.96
C ALA A 44 11.50 -15.73 -6.72
N MET A 45 10.90 -15.97 -5.55
CA MET A 45 11.33 -15.37 -4.29
C MET A 45 12.78 -15.72 -3.94
N VAL A 46 13.13 -17.02 -3.92
CA VAL A 46 14.49 -17.43 -3.54
C VAL A 46 15.52 -17.03 -4.60
N THR A 47 15.14 -17.04 -5.87
CA THR A 47 16.01 -16.60 -6.97
C THR A 47 16.34 -15.12 -6.84
N ARG A 48 15.33 -14.27 -6.61
CA ARG A 48 15.53 -12.83 -6.43
C ARG A 48 16.25 -12.50 -5.12
N ALA A 49 16.00 -13.26 -4.05
CA ALA A 49 16.66 -13.07 -2.76
C ALA A 49 18.19 -13.21 -2.83
N ARG A 50 18.71 -14.07 -3.71
CA ARG A 50 20.17 -14.27 -3.88
C ARG A 50 20.91 -13.02 -4.37
N GLN A 51 20.22 -12.13 -5.07
CA GLN A 51 20.78 -10.89 -5.61
C GLN A 51 20.16 -9.65 -4.95
N TRP A 52 19.40 -9.84 -3.86
CA TRP A 52 18.68 -8.77 -3.21
C TRP A 52 19.63 -7.84 -2.46
N ILE A 53 19.50 -6.54 -2.70
CA ILE A 53 20.13 -5.50 -1.90
C ILE A 53 19.08 -5.03 -0.91
N ASN A 54 19.43 -5.07 0.39
CA ASN A 54 18.49 -4.68 1.44
C ASN A 54 17.98 -3.26 1.22
N VAL A 55 16.69 -3.05 1.49
CA VAL A 55 16.07 -1.73 1.41
C VAL A 55 16.66 -0.77 2.47
N PRO A 56 16.67 0.55 2.21
CA PRO A 56 17.13 1.54 3.18
C PRO A 56 16.36 1.46 4.51
N PRO A 57 16.89 2.03 5.62
CA PRO A 57 16.17 2.12 6.89
C PRO A 57 14.76 2.68 6.72
N TRP A 58 13.80 2.16 7.51
CA TRP A 58 12.43 2.65 7.46
C TRP A 58 12.34 4.03 8.11
N ILE A 59 11.47 4.86 7.55
CA ILE A 59 11.12 6.18 8.09
C ILE A 59 9.61 6.19 8.25
N GLU A 60 9.13 6.61 9.41
CA GLU A 60 7.71 6.87 9.63
C GLU A 60 7.48 8.37 9.77
N HIS A 61 6.41 8.84 9.13
CA HIS A 61 6.01 10.22 9.21
C HIS A 61 4.50 10.30 9.49
N HIS A 62 4.16 11.07 10.52
CA HIS A 62 2.78 11.27 10.93
C HIS A 62 2.30 12.65 10.48
N ILE A 63 1.29 12.68 9.63
CA ILE A 63 0.64 13.91 9.22
C ILE A 63 -0.60 14.11 10.09
N THR A 64 -0.59 15.16 10.91
CA THR A 64 -1.72 15.51 11.79
C THR A 64 -2.58 16.64 11.25
N ASN A 65 -2.01 17.49 10.39
CA ASN A 65 -2.69 18.62 9.79
C ASN A 65 -3.30 18.20 8.45
N VAL A 66 -4.53 17.68 8.51
CA VAL A 66 -5.28 17.25 7.33
C VAL A 66 -6.43 18.22 7.10
N SER A 67 -6.45 18.86 5.94
CA SER A 67 -7.61 19.66 5.52
C SER A 67 -8.72 18.72 5.06
N GLN A 68 -9.88 18.79 5.72
CA GLN A 68 -11.05 18.02 5.35
C GLN A 68 -12.01 18.89 4.53
N GLN A 69 -12.45 18.38 3.38
CA GLN A 69 -13.52 19.00 2.60
C GLN A 69 -14.66 17.99 2.42
N GLU A 70 -15.87 18.43 2.74
CA GLU A 70 -17.10 17.70 2.43
C GLU A 70 -17.44 17.85 0.94
N ILE A 71 -17.61 16.72 0.26
CA ILE A 71 -17.99 16.61 -1.14
C ILE A 71 -19.29 15.81 -1.18
N ALA A 72 -20.39 16.48 -1.53
CA ALA A 72 -21.70 15.86 -1.76
C ALA A 72 -22.25 15.04 -0.57
N GLY A 73 -22.13 15.53 0.68
CA GLY A 73 -22.82 14.97 1.86
C GLY A 73 -22.29 13.63 2.39
N VAL A 74 -21.50 12.89 1.60
CA VAL A 74 -21.05 11.52 1.91
C VAL A 74 -19.57 11.30 1.60
N THR A 75 -18.98 12.08 0.70
CA THR A 75 -17.58 11.93 0.33
C THR A 75 -16.74 12.96 1.08
N TYR A 76 -15.72 12.51 1.79
CA TYR A 76 -14.74 13.41 2.40
C TYR A 76 -13.41 13.26 1.66
N SER A 77 -12.81 14.38 1.26
CA SER A 77 -11.44 14.39 0.77
C SER A 77 -10.50 14.95 1.84
N ALA A 78 -9.32 14.34 1.92
CA ALA A 78 -8.26 14.67 2.84
C ALA A 78 -6.97 14.82 2.05
N THR A 79 -6.37 16.00 2.10
CA THR A 79 -5.07 16.26 1.47
C THR A 79 -4.04 16.49 2.57
N ALA A 80 -2.89 15.83 2.42
CA ALA A 80 -1.82 15.83 3.38
C ALA A 80 -0.49 16.03 2.64
N ASN A 81 0.21 17.12 2.96
CA ASN A 81 1.54 17.39 2.42
C ASN A 81 2.58 16.87 3.42
N TYR A 82 3.67 16.29 2.92
CA TYR A 82 4.80 15.86 3.74
C TYR A 82 6.10 16.49 3.23
N THR A 83 7.03 16.74 4.16
CA THR A 83 8.38 17.25 3.87
C THR A 83 9.47 16.24 4.20
N ALA A 84 9.09 15.03 4.60
CA ALA A 84 10.02 13.95 4.90
C ALA A 84 10.72 13.46 3.62
N ASP A 85 11.98 13.05 3.77
CA ASP A 85 12.79 12.45 2.71
C ASP A 85 12.37 10.98 2.48
N ILE A 86 11.12 10.81 2.02
CA ILE A 86 10.54 9.51 1.70
C ILE A 86 10.58 9.33 0.19
N HIS A 87 11.50 8.52 -0.29
CA HIS A 87 11.63 8.24 -1.73
C HIS A 87 10.60 7.22 -2.24
N TYR A 88 10.16 6.29 -1.38
CA TYR A 88 9.22 5.23 -1.74
C TYR A 88 8.28 4.95 -0.57
N LEU A 89 6.98 4.83 -0.87
CA LEU A 89 5.97 4.44 0.12
C LEU A 89 5.95 2.91 0.30
N GLU A 90 5.88 2.46 1.55
CA GLU A 90 5.70 1.06 1.93
C GLU A 90 4.27 0.82 2.43
N HIS A 91 3.95 1.31 3.65
CA HIS A 91 2.63 1.22 4.26
C HIS A 91 2.05 2.61 4.49
N VAL A 92 0.76 2.79 4.19
CA VAL A 92 0.02 4.03 4.45
C VAL A 92 -1.16 3.71 5.36
N ILE A 93 -1.22 4.38 6.50
CA ILE A 93 -2.28 4.20 7.49
C ILE A 93 -3.10 5.48 7.58
N VAL A 94 -4.40 5.37 7.33
CA VAL A 94 -5.37 6.46 7.52
C VAL A 94 -6.17 6.16 8.78
N LYS A 95 -6.02 7.00 9.81
CA LYS A 95 -6.85 6.95 11.03
C LYS A 95 -8.02 7.91 10.86
N MET A 96 -9.25 7.42 10.95
CA MET A 96 -10.47 8.21 10.78
C MET A 96 -11.40 8.08 11.99
N SER A 97 -12.11 9.17 12.30
CA SER A 97 -13.22 9.19 13.25
C SER A 97 -14.45 9.73 12.52
N VAL A 98 -15.54 8.97 12.52
CA VAL A 98 -16.76 9.31 11.77
C VAL A 98 -17.95 9.27 12.73
N ALA A 99 -18.71 10.36 12.80
CA ALA A 99 -19.98 10.42 13.50
C ALA A 99 -21.11 10.11 12.50
N ILE A 100 -21.86 9.03 12.75
CA ILE A 100 -23.00 8.63 11.91
C ILE A 100 -24.28 8.90 12.70
N PRO A 101 -25.12 9.87 12.30
CA PRO A 101 -26.40 10.10 12.95
C PRO A 101 -27.30 8.87 12.76
N LYS A 102 -27.90 8.39 13.85
CA LYS A 102 -28.95 7.38 13.79
C LYS A 102 -30.29 8.09 13.66
N ASN A 103 -30.93 7.98 12.50
CA ASN A 103 -32.32 8.38 12.33
C ASN A 103 -33.20 7.21 12.76
N HIS A 104 -34.03 7.43 13.79
CA HIS A 104 -35.12 6.53 14.19
C HIS A 104 -36.35 6.76 13.32
#